data_AF-A0A966KGM6-F1
#
_entry.id   AF-A0A966KGM6-F1
#
_cell.length_a   1.000
_cell.length_b   1.000
_cell.length_c   1.000
_cell.angle_alpha   90.00
_cell.angle_beta   90.00
_cell.angle_gamma   90.00
#
_symmetry.space_group_name_H-M   'P 1'
#
loop_
_entity.id
_entity.type
_entity.pdbx_description
1 polymer ?
#
loop_
_entity_poly.entity_id
_entity_poly.type
_entity_poly.pdbx_seq_one_letter_code
_entity_poly.pdbx_strand_id
1 'polypeptide(L)' 'MQKDIVLQDVVIKFAGDSGDGMQLTGQQFTNNTALLGIDLATFPDFPAEIRAPIGTLPGVSGFQLHFSSDRVYTPGDI' A
#
# COMPACT_ATOMS: atom_id res chain seq x y z
N MET A 1 -5.60 31.24 0.00
CA MET A 1 -5.10 30.46 1.16
C MET A 1 -5.60 29.04 0.96
N GLN A 2 -4.69 28.07 0.90
CA GLN A 2 -5.07 26.66 0.82
C GLN A 2 -5.52 26.21 2.22
N LYS A 3 -6.67 25.54 2.30
CA LYS A 3 -7.24 25.10 3.57
C LYS A 3 -6.66 23.71 3.87
N ASP A 4 -5.89 23.60 4.95
CA ASP A 4 -5.37 22.31 5.38
C ASP A 4 -6.53 21.44 5.90
N ILE A 5 -6.64 20.23 5.35
CA ILE A 5 -7.64 19.24 5.74
C ILE A 5 -6.90 18.14 6.50
N VAL A 6 -7.26 17.95 7.76
CA VAL A 6 -6.76 16.85 8.58
C VAL A 6 -7.67 15.65 8.38
N LEU A 7 -7.11 14.54 7.91
CA LEU A 7 -7.81 13.26 7.77
C LEU A 7 -7.53 12.40 9.01
N GLN A 8 -8.55 11.73 9.52
CA GLN A 8 -8.42 10.79 10.65
C GLN A 8 -7.99 9.40 10.17
N ASP A 9 -8.58 8.95 9.05
CA ASP A 9 -8.32 7.66 8.43
C ASP A 9 -7.85 7.87 6.99
N VAL A 10 -6.82 7.11 6.58
CA VAL A 10 -6.25 7.21 5.24
C VAL A 10 -5.97 5.83 4.67
N VAL A 11 -6.53 5.56 3.49
CA VAL A 11 -6.23 4.38 2.68
C VAL A 11 -5.35 4.77 1.52
N ILE A 12 -4.23 4.07 1.32
CA ILE A 12 -3.30 4.26 0.20
C ILE A 12 -3.18 2.94 -0.55
N LYS A 13 -3.31 2.98 -1.88
CA LYS A 13 -2.97 1.87 -2.77
C LYS A 13 -1.79 2.26 -3.66
N PHE A 14 -0.64 1.65 -3.41
CA PHE A 14 0.46 1.64 -4.36
C PHE A 14 0.11 0.68 -5.48
N ALA A 15 0.25 1.09 -6.74
CA ALA A 15 -0.03 0.25 -7.90
C ALA A 15 1.05 0.49 -8.96
N GLY A 16 1.47 -0.57 -9.65
CA GLY A 16 2.51 -0.51 -10.66
C GLY A 16 2.79 -1.88 -11.26
N ASP A 17 3.70 -1.93 -12.24
CA ASP A 17 4.06 -3.17 -12.92
C ASP A 17 4.66 -4.18 -11.91
N SER A 18 4.32 -5.46 -12.09
CA SER A 18 4.85 -6.53 -11.26
C SER A 18 6.37 -6.60 -11.40
N GLY A 19 7.06 -6.51 -10.28
CA GLY A 19 8.52 -6.45 -10.21
C GLY A 19 9.10 -5.04 -10.02
N ASP A 20 8.30 -3.97 -10.11
CA ASP A 20 8.76 -2.58 -9.90
C ASP A 20 8.78 -2.16 -8.42
N GLY A 21 8.51 -3.10 -7.51
CA GLY A 21 8.75 -2.91 -6.08
C GLY A 21 7.57 -2.31 -5.31
N MET A 22 6.33 -2.42 -5.78
CA MET A 22 5.15 -1.97 -5.01
C MET A 22 5.07 -2.62 -3.62
N GLN A 23 5.46 -3.89 -3.52
CA GLN A 23 5.56 -4.60 -2.24
C GLN A 23 6.66 -3.99 -1.34
N LEU A 24 7.82 -3.66 -1.90
CA LEU A 24 8.91 -3.03 -1.15
C LEU A 24 8.49 -1.66 -0.63
N THR A 25 7.92 -0.82 -1.49
CA THR A 25 7.40 0.51 -1.11
C THR A 25 6.36 0.42 -0.02
N GLY A 26 5.37 -0.46 -0.19
CA GLY A 26 4.30 -0.69 0.79
C GLY A 26 4.83 -1.19 2.14
N GLN A 27 5.79 -2.12 2.14
CA GLN A 27 6.43 -2.60 3.37
C GLN A 27 7.26 -1.50 4.06
N GLN A 28 7.99 -0.66 3.32
CA GLN A 28 8.76 0.44 3.92
C GLN A 28 7.84 1.48 4.58
N PHE A 29 6.72 1.81 3.93
CA PHE A 29 5.71 2.67 4.53
C PHE A 29 5.14 2.04 5.80
N THR A 30 4.71 0.78 5.71
CA THR A 30 4.15 0.01 6.82
C THR A 30 5.09 0.00 8.02
N ASN A 31 6.36 -0.33 7.81
CA ASN A 31 7.37 -0.39 8.87
C ASN A 31 7.56 0.98 9.53
N ASN A 32 7.65 2.05 8.75
CA ASN A 32 7.82 3.39 9.30
C ASN A 32 6.59 3.83 10.10
N THR A 33 5.38 3.59 9.60
CA THR A 33 4.12 3.91 10.29
C THR A 33 3.97 3.12 11.59
N ALA A 34 4.29 1.83 11.57
CA ALA A 34 4.28 0.98 12.77
C ALA A 34 5.33 1.43 13.81
N LEU A 35 6.53 1.83 13.37
CA LEU A 35 7.57 2.36 14.26
C LEU A 35 7.17 3.67 14.94
N LEU A 36 6.30 4.46 14.32
CA LEU A 36 5.70 5.65 14.91
C LEU A 36 4.53 5.34 15.86
N GLY A 37 4.16 4.06 16.01
CA GLY A 37 3.06 3.62 16.87
C GLY A 37 1.67 3.89 16.32
N ILE A 38 1.56 4.18 15.01
CA ILE A 38 0.29 4.41 14.32
C ILE A 38 -0.31 3.05 13.96
N ASP A 39 -1.60 2.84 14.25
CA ASP A 39 -2.27 1.59 13.94
C ASP A 39 -2.56 1.49 12.44
N LEU A 40 -2.44 0.29 11.88
CA LEU A 40 -2.57 0.07 10.45
C LEU A 40 -2.98 -1.36 10.11
N ALA A 41 -3.58 -1.53 8.93
CA ALA A 41 -3.79 -2.81 8.28
C ALA A 41 -3.31 -2.77 6.82
N THR A 42 -2.81 -3.88 6.31
CA THR A 42 -2.25 -3.98 4.96
C THR A 42 -2.95 -5.05 4.13
N PHE A 43 -2.87 -4.89 2.81
CA PHE A 43 -3.37 -5.84 1.83
C PHE A 43 -2.45 -5.83 0.60
N PRO A 44 -1.46 -6.75 0.55
CA PRO A 44 -0.64 -6.94 -0.63
C PRO A 44 -1.43 -7.66 -1.73
N ASP A 45 -1.38 -7.13 -2.94
CA ASP A 45 -2.04 -7.66 -4.13
C ASP A 45 -0.99 -7.84 -5.22
N PHE A 46 -0.75 -9.06 -5.67
CA PHE A 46 0.25 -9.30 -6.72
C PHE A 46 -0.16 -10.49 -7.57
N PRO A 47 0.15 -10.47 -8.87
CA PRO A 47 -0.16 -11.58 -9.75
C PRO A 47 0.74 -12.78 -9.39
N ALA A 48 0.37 -13.97 -9.88
CA ALA A 48 1.17 -15.17 -9.65
C ALA A 48 2.58 -15.06 -10.28
N GLU A 49 2.78 -14.19 -11.27
CA GLU A 49 4.09 -13.94 -11.86
C GLU A 49 4.96 -12.95 -11.04
N ILE A 50 6.09 -13.45 -10.52
CA ILE A 50 7.11 -12.66 -9.80
C ILE A 50 7.74 -11.57 -10.69
N ARG A 51 7.95 -11.87 -11.98
CA ARG A 51 8.36 -10.95 -13.04
C ARG A 51 8.02 -11.60 -14.36
N ALA A 52 7.28 -10.90 -15.21
CA ALA A 52 6.93 -11.41 -16.52
C ALA A 52 8.22 -11.64 -17.35
N PRO A 53 8.37 -12.76 -18.09
CA PRO A 53 9.50 -12.97 -18.98
C PRO A 53 9.71 -11.80 -19.95
N ILE A 54 10.96 -11.53 -20.34
CA ILE A 54 11.25 -10.48 -21.32
C ILE A 54 10.39 -10.67 -22.57
N GLY A 55 9.65 -9.63 -22.96
CA GLY A 55 8.75 -9.65 -24.12
C GLY A 55 7.31 -10.08 -23.85
N THR A 56 6.94 -10.32 -22.59
CA THR A 56 5.54 -10.60 -22.19
C THR A 56 4.89 -9.36 -21.57
N LEU A 57 3.55 -9.31 -21.57
CA LEU A 57 2.81 -8.25 -20.88
C LEU A 57 3.04 -8.38 -19.37
N PRO A 58 3.54 -7.33 -18.68
CA PRO A 58 3.65 -7.36 -17.23
C PRO A 58 2.26 -7.46 -16.60
N GLY A 59 2.15 -8.25 -15.53
CA GLY A 59 1.00 -8.20 -14.64
C GLY A 59 1.04 -6.93 -13.79
N VAL A 60 -0.11 -6.43 -13.34
CA VAL A 60 -0.18 -5.29 -12.42
C VAL A 60 -0.12 -5.81 -10.99
N SER A 61 0.71 -5.18 -10.16
CA SER A 61 0.76 -5.43 -8.71
C SER A 61 0.31 -4.20 -7.93
N GLY A 62 -0.11 -4.41 -6.70
CA GLY A 62 -0.45 -3.37 -5.77
C GLY A 62 -0.16 -3.70 -4.31
N PHE A 63 -0.12 -2.66 -3.50
CA PHE A 63 -0.03 -2.78 -2.05
C PHE A 63 -0.95 -1.74 -1.46
N GLN A 64 -2.00 -2.21 -0.80
CA GLN A 64 -2.93 -1.35 -0.09
C GLN A 64 -2.58 -1.34 1.40
N LEU A 65 -2.74 -0.19 2.01
CA LEU A 65 -2.72 -0.05 3.46
C LEU A 65 -3.72 0.99 3.93
N HIS A 66 -4.16 0.83 5.15
CA HIS A 66 -5.02 1.74 5.87
C HIS A 66 -4.35 2.05 7.20
N PHE A 67 -4.20 3.34 7.53
CA PHE A 67 -3.63 3.77 8.81
C PHE A 67 -4.47 4.88 9.42
N SER A 68 -4.47 4.94 10.75
CA SER A 68 -5.29 5.87 11.53
C SER A 68 -4.67 6.14 12.91
N SER A 69 -5.05 7.24 13.54
CA SER A 69 -4.82 7.43 14.98
C SER A 69 -5.69 6.54 15.85
N ASP A 70 -6.80 6.04 15.30
CA ASP A 70 -7.70 5.07 15.94
C ASP A 70 -7.35 3.64 15.53
N ARG A 71 -8.06 2.67 16.14
CA ARG A 71 -7.84 1.25 15.87
C ARG A 71 -8.23 0.88 14.44
N VAL A 72 -7.32 0.24 13.71
CA VAL A 72 -7.55 -0.20 12.33
C VAL A 72 -7.71 -1.71 12.28
N TYR A 73 -8.80 -2.18 11.68
CA TYR A 73 -9.12 -3.62 11.57
C TYR A 73 -9.21 -4.13 10.13
N THR A 74 -9.30 -3.25 9.15
CA THR A 74 -9.43 -3.58 7.73
C THR A 74 -8.45 -2.74 6.93
N PRO A 75 -7.94 -3.24 5.80
CA PRO A 75 -7.07 -2.48 4.90
C PRO A 75 -7.81 -1.38 4.11
N GLY A 76 -9.05 -1.06 4.47
CA GLY A 76 -9.95 -0.18 3.70
C GLY A 76 -10.84 -0.94 2.72
N ASP A 77 -11.78 -0.22 2.11
CA ASP A 77 -12.64 -0.76 1.04
C ASP A 77 -11.82 -1.08 -0.22
N ILE A 78 -12.26 -2.08 -1.00
CA ILE A 78 -11.74 -2.43 -2.33
C ILE A 78 -12.62 -1.81 -3.42
#